data_AF-A0A9R0Y669-F1
#
_entry.id   AF-A0A9R0Y669-F1
#
_cell.length_a   1.000
_cell.length_b   1.000
_cell.length_c   1.000
_cell.angle_alpha   90.00
_cell.angle_beta   90.00
_cell.angle_gamma   90.00
#
_symmetry.space_group_name_H-M   'P 1'
#
loop_
_entity.id
_entity.type
_entity.pdbx_description
1 polymer ?
#
loop_
_entity_poly.entity_id
_entity_poly.type
_entity_poly.pdbx_seq_one_letter_code
_entity_poly.pdbx_strand_id
1 'polypeptide(L)'
;MARLLVLRSAPYHRSSLSAVATAITSSRSASFPRLARRHLPSPLRAVESSSGATKQEEAPLAAGEAQEPLPAAPAFVVEELGWGTQLAVKLKMLVAPPWKRVRKGSVLTMTLRGEISDQLKTRFSSGLSLPQICENFEKAAYDPRISGIYLHIEPLSCGWGKAEEIRRHIVDFKKSGKFVVGYMPVGGEKEYYLASACAELYAPPSAYVALYGLTIQQTFLRGVLEKVGVQPEIQRIGRYKSAGDQLGRKSMSNEVKEMLGALLDNIYGNWLDTVSSTHGKKKEEIEEFVNSGVYQVERLKKEGWITDLLYDDQVMTMLKERVGQNDKKSLRMVDYR
;
A
#
# COMPACT_ATOMS: atom_id res chain seq x y z
N MET A 1 -44.87 -14.47 8.04
CA MET A 1 -45.64 -13.30 7.56
C MET A 1 -44.66 -12.16 7.30
N ALA A 2 -44.58 -11.72 6.05
CA ALA A 2 -43.69 -10.65 5.62
C ALA A 2 -44.16 -9.28 6.10
N ARG A 3 -43.22 -8.38 6.43
CA ARG A 3 -43.43 -6.94 6.23
C ARG A 3 -42.15 -6.33 5.67
N LEU A 4 -42.29 -5.95 4.41
CA LEU A 4 -41.34 -5.31 3.51
C LEU A 4 -41.29 -3.81 3.89
N LEU A 5 -40.11 -3.28 4.18
CA LEU A 5 -39.88 -1.82 4.21
C LEU A 5 -38.75 -1.51 3.24
N VAL A 6 -39.13 -0.82 2.17
CA VAL A 6 -38.28 -0.37 1.08
C VAL A 6 -37.86 1.07 1.37
N LEU A 7 -36.55 1.32 1.45
CA LEU A 7 -35.97 2.66 1.35
C LEU A 7 -35.08 2.69 0.11
N ARG A 8 -35.50 3.49 -0.88
CA ARG A 8 -34.83 3.73 -2.15
C ARG A 8 -33.63 4.65 -1.95
N SER A 9 -32.47 4.29 -2.51
CA SER A 9 -31.36 5.21 -2.75
C SER A 9 -31.57 6.01 -4.04
N ALA A 10 -31.14 7.26 -4.04
CA ALA A 10 -31.17 8.16 -5.20
C ALA A 10 -30.30 7.63 -6.36
N PRO A 11 -30.70 7.83 -7.63
CA PRO A 11 -29.97 7.28 -8.77
C PRO A 11 -28.64 8.01 -9.00
N TYR A 12 -27.54 7.26 -8.93
CA TYR A 12 -26.25 7.66 -9.49
C TYR A 12 -26.34 7.68 -11.02
N HIS A 13 -26.08 8.83 -11.63
CA HIS A 13 -25.95 8.99 -13.08
C HIS A 13 -24.80 8.14 -13.61
N ARG A 14 -25.12 7.10 -14.39
CA ARG A 14 -24.17 6.37 -15.23
C ARG A 14 -24.27 6.94 -16.64
N SER A 15 -23.25 7.69 -17.09
CA SER A 15 -23.10 8.06 -18.49
C SER A 15 -22.79 6.80 -19.31
N SER A 16 -23.79 6.28 -20.01
CA SER A 16 -23.62 5.22 -21.00
C SER A 16 -22.97 5.80 -22.26
N LEU A 17 -21.77 5.34 -22.57
CA LEU A 17 -21.18 5.47 -23.90
C LEU A 17 -22.01 4.62 -24.88
N SER A 18 -22.84 5.29 -25.67
CA SER A 18 -23.52 4.71 -26.82
C SER A 18 -22.61 4.85 -28.04
N ALA A 19 -22.07 3.73 -28.49
CA ALA A 19 -21.47 3.59 -29.81
C ALA A 19 -22.55 3.79 -30.88
N VAL A 20 -22.43 4.84 -31.70
CA VAL A 20 -23.20 5.00 -32.93
C VAL A 20 -22.24 4.82 -34.09
N ALA A 21 -22.30 3.65 -34.70
CA ALA A 21 -21.78 3.39 -36.03
C ALA A 21 -22.87 3.76 -37.03
N THR A 22 -22.62 4.73 -37.93
CA THR A 22 -23.40 4.83 -39.18
C THR A 22 -22.58 5.47 -40.31
N ALA A 23 -22.32 4.61 -41.29
CA ALA A 23 -22.25 4.81 -42.74
C ALA A 23 -21.55 6.03 -43.36
N ILE A 24 -20.49 5.68 -44.09
CA ILE A 24 -19.91 6.37 -45.24
C ILE A 24 -20.99 6.63 -46.30
N THR A 25 -21.13 7.87 -46.77
CA THR A 25 -21.58 8.17 -48.14
C THR A 25 -20.82 9.37 -48.69
N SER A 26 -20.29 9.19 -49.89
CA SER A 26 -19.54 10.18 -50.67
C SER A 26 -20.46 11.21 -51.32
N SER A 27 -20.09 12.49 -51.34
CA SER A 27 -20.25 13.29 -52.56
C SER A 27 -19.36 14.55 -52.59
N ARG A 28 -18.73 14.68 -53.76
CA ARG A 28 -18.03 15.78 -54.44
C ARG A 28 -18.25 17.24 -54.00
N SER A 29 -17.11 17.96 -54.00
CA SER A 29 -16.84 19.32 -54.52
C SER A 29 -17.84 20.46 -54.27
N ALA A 30 -17.38 21.56 -53.65
CA ALA A 30 -17.05 22.81 -54.37
C ALA A 30 -16.81 24.01 -53.41
N SER A 31 -15.78 24.79 -53.76
CA SER A 31 -15.66 26.27 -53.65
C SER A 31 -15.73 27.00 -52.30
N PHE A 32 -14.61 27.67 -52.01
CA PHE A 32 -14.44 28.79 -51.08
C PHE A 32 -15.31 30.01 -51.40
N PRO A 33 -15.59 30.85 -50.39
CA PRO A 33 -15.47 32.30 -50.55
C PRO A 33 -14.50 32.95 -49.55
N ARG A 34 -13.86 34.00 -50.05
CA ARG A 34 -12.92 34.91 -49.38
C ARG A 34 -13.61 35.94 -48.47
N LEU A 35 -12.81 36.42 -47.51
CA LEU A 35 -12.74 37.78 -46.95
C LEU A 35 -13.88 38.32 -46.08
N ALA A 36 -13.58 38.55 -44.80
CA ALA A 36 -13.66 39.88 -44.20
C ALA A 36 -12.68 40.01 -43.02
N ARG A 37 -11.74 40.98 -43.14
CA ARG A 37 -10.79 41.43 -42.13
C ARG A 37 -11.53 42.03 -40.93
N ARG A 38 -11.08 41.76 -39.70
CA ARG A 38 -11.19 42.72 -38.59
C ARG A 38 -9.86 42.85 -37.87
N HIS A 39 -9.53 44.11 -37.60
CA HIS A 39 -8.23 44.66 -37.25
C HIS A 39 -7.78 44.31 -35.83
N LEU A 40 -6.49 43.97 -35.71
CA LEU A 40 -5.69 44.15 -34.50
C LEU A 40 -5.42 45.64 -34.26
N PRO A 41 -5.15 46.03 -33.01
CA PRO A 41 -3.96 46.82 -32.78
C PRO A 41 -3.12 46.27 -31.62
N SER A 42 -1.85 46.03 -31.89
CA SER A 42 -0.75 46.26 -30.94
C SER A 42 -0.05 47.56 -31.36
N PRO A 43 0.69 48.23 -30.45
CA PRO A 43 2.08 47.84 -30.29
C PRO A 43 2.63 47.91 -28.85
N LEU A 44 3.57 47.00 -28.61
CA LEU A 44 4.84 47.16 -27.89
C LEU A 44 5.02 48.42 -27.02
N ARG A 45 5.24 48.21 -25.72
CA ARG A 45 6.08 49.10 -24.92
C ARG A 45 7.01 48.27 -24.03
N ALA A 46 8.29 48.31 -24.37
CA ALA A 46 9.39 47.89 -23.50
C ALA A 46 9.40 48.78 -22.25
N VAL A 47 9.68 48.18 -21.09
CA VAL A 47 10.12 48.91 -19.90
C VAL A 47 11.40 48.24 -19.41
N GLU A 48 12.45 49.05 -19.42
CA GLU A 48 13.80 48.75 -19.00
C GLU A 48 13.91 48.45 -17.50
N SER A 49 15.01 47.79 -17.17
CA SER A 49 15.57 47.70 -15.83
C SER A 49 15.78 49.07 -15.18
N SER A 50 15.24 49.28 -13.99
CA SER A 50 15.76 50.29 -13.06
C SER A 50 15.88 49.69 -11.67
N SER A 51 17.11 49.66 -11.18
CA SER A 51 17.49 49.49 -9.78
C SER A 51 16.74 50.49 -8.88
N GLY A 52 16.02 49.96 -7.89
CA GLY A 52 15.37 50.75 -6.86
C GLY A 52 15.07 49.88 -5.65
N ALA A 53 15.94 49.92 -4.66
CA ALA A 53 15.72 49.32 -3.36
C ALA A 53 14.40 49.86 -2.78
N THR A 54 13.41 49.00 -2.61
CA THR A 54 12.17 49.35 -1.91
C THR A 54 11.95 48.31 -0.83
N LYS A 55 12.06 48.75 0.43
CA LYS A 55 11.67 48.01 1.63
C LYS A 55 10.26 47.47 1.42
N GLN A 56 10.11 46.15 1.43
CA GLN A 56 8.78 45.54 1.57
C GLN A 56 8.41 45.61 3.05
N GLU A 57 7.40 46.41 3.36
CA GLU A 57 6.67 46.35 4.61
C GLU A 57 6.04 44.95 4.75
N GLU A 58 6.40 44.25 5.82
CA GLU A 58 5.72 43.04 6.25
C GLU A 58 4.31 43.41 6.71
N ALA A 59 3.32 43.16 5.86
CA ALA A 59 1.93 43.08 6.29
C ALA A 59 1.78 41.80 7.16
N PRO A 60 1.18 41.87 8.35
CA PRO A 60 1.00 40.69 9.19
C PRO A 60 0.02 39.76 8.47
N LEU A 61 0.52 38.59 8.07
CA LEU A 61 -0.31 37.49 7.58
C LEU A 61 -1.31 37.14 8.67
N ALA A 62 -2.59 37.41 8.38
CA ALA A 62 -3.72 36.95 9.15
C ALA A 62 -3.51 35.47 9.50
N ALA A 63 -3.69 35.18 10.79
CA ALA A 63 -3.61 33.84 11.35
C ALA A 63 -4.28 32.84 10.42
N GLY A 64 -3.48 31.93 9.85
CA GLY A 64 -3.99 30.84 9.04
C GLY A 64 -5.01 30.09 9.88
N GLU A 65 -6.24 30.05 9.39
CA GLU A 65 -7.32 29.24 9.92
C GLU A 65 -6.74 27.85 10.20
N ALA A 66 -6.92 27.36 11.42
CA ALA A 66 -6.53 26.02 11.80
C ALA A 66 -7.15 25.07 10.79
N GLN A 67 -6.31 24.50 9.93
CA GLN A 67 -6.73 23.55 8.93
C GLN A 67 -7.29 22.37 9.71
N GLU A 68 -8.63 22.24 9.71
CA GLU A 68 -9.29 21.12 10.37
C GLU A 68 -8.57 19.84 9.92
N PRO A 69 -8.21 18.95 10.85
CA PRO A 69 -7.55 17.71 10.49
C PRO A 69 -8.42 17.05 9.42
N LEU A 70 -7.80 16.77 8.26
CA LEU A 70 -8.46 16.05 7.18
C LEU A 70 -9.19 14.87 7.83
N PRO A 71 -10.50 14.72 7.61
CA PRO A 71 -11.25 13.65 8.25
C PRO A 71 -10.50 12.36 7.97
N ALA A 72 -10.06 11.68 9.04
CA ALA A 72 -9.47 10.37 8.93
C ALA A 72 -10.37 9.59 7.97
N ALA A 73 -9.82 9.14 6.84
CA ALA A 73 -10.59 8.41 5.85
C ALA A 73 -11.42 7.40 6.64
N PRO A 74 -12.77 7.41 6.50
CA PRO A 74 -13.62 6.64 7.39
C PRO A 74 -13.06 5.23 7.41
N ALA A 75 -12.63 4.78 8.60
CA ALA A 75 -12.21 3.40 8.79
C ALA A 75 -13.30 2.59 8.12
N PHE A 76 -12.96 1.91 7.02
CA PHE A 76 -13.96 1.17 6.25
C PHE A 76 -14.64 0.27 7.26
N VAL A 77 -15.88 0.62 7.61
CA VAL A 77 -16.68 -0.17 8.52
C VAL A 77 -16.91 -1.44 7.74
N VAL A 78 -16.24 -2.50 8.18
CA VAL A 78 -16.45 -3.84 7.65
C VAL A 78 -17.91 -4.16 7.97
N GLU A 79 -18.79 -3.95 6.99
CA GLU A 79 -20.07 -4.62 6.99
C GLU A 79 -19.78 -6.12 7.07
N GLU A 80 -20.39 -6.81 8.03
CA GLU A 80 -20.37 -8.26 8.01
C GLU A 80 -20.81 -8.70 6.62
N LEU A 81 -19.92 -9.43 5.92
CA LEU A 81 -20.17 -9.83 4.54
C LEU A 81 -21.55 -10.47 4.42
N GLY A 82 -22.43 -9.80 3.68
CA GLY A 82 -23.80 -10.23 3.49
C GLY A 82 -23.86 -11.66 2.96
N TRP A 83 -24.88 -12.40 3.36
CA TRP A 83 -25.15 -13.79 2.96
C TRP A 83 -24.91 -14.08 1.45
N GLY A 84 -25.12 -13.08 0.59
CA GLY A 84 -24.91 -13.19 -0.86
C GLY A 84 -23.45 -13.42 -1.27
N THR A 85 -22.46 -12.79 -0.63
CA THR A 85 -21.04 -13.01 -0.95
C THR A 85 -20.57 -14.37 -0.44
N GLN A 86 -21.00 -14.77 0.76
CA GLN A 86 -20.76 -16.12 1.29
C GLN A 86 -21.36 -17.19 0.38
N LEU A 87 -22.58 -16.98 -0.13
CA LEU A 87 -23.22 -17.87 -1.09
C LEU A 87 -22.48 -17.90 -2.42
N ALA A 88 -22.04 -16.74 -2.93
CA ALA A 88 -21.30 -16.64 -4.19
C ALA A 88 -19.95 -17.36 -4.13
N VAL A 89 -19.22 -17.23 -3.02
CA VAL A 89 -17.97 -17.96 -2.79
C VAL A 89 -18.25 -19.47 -2.67
N LYS A 90 -19.25 -19.87 -1.87
CA LYS A 90 -19.66 -21.28 -1.77
C LYS A 90 -20.03 -21.87 -3.14
N LEU A 91 -20.77 -21.12 -3.97
CA LEU A 91 -21.22 -21.54 -5.29
C LEU A 91 -20.06 -21.62 -6.30
N LYS A 92 -19.20 -20.60 -6.38
CA LYS A 92 -17.98 -20.62 -7.23
C LYS A 92 -17.06 -21.78 -6.85
N MET A 93 -16.97 -22.14 -5.58
CA MET A 93 -16.14 -23.25 -5.10
C MET A 93 -16.80 -24.64 -5.27
N LEU A 94 -18.14 -24.72 -5.29
CA LEU A 94 -18.89 -25.96 -5.57
C LEU A 94 -18.74 -26.40 -7.03
N VAL A 95 -18.62 -25.42 -7.94
CA VAL A 95 -18.45 -25.64 -9.39
C VAL A 95 -16.96 -25.80 -9.77
N ALA A 96 -16.04 -25.75 -8.81
CA ALA A 96 -14.62 -25.97 -9.09
C ALA A 96 -14.35 -27.44 -9.53
N PRO A 97 -13.64 -27.66 -10.64
CA PRO A 97 -13.31 -29.01 -11.12
C PRO A 97 -12.62 -29.86 -10.04
N PRO A 98 -12.84 -31.19 -10.00
CA PRO A 98 -12.34 -32.06 -8.92
C PRO A 98 -10.81 -32.01 -8.73
N TRP A 99 -10.03 -31.68 -9.77
CA TRP A 99 -8.58 -31.51 -9.68
C TRP A 99 -8.11 -30.18 -9.06
N LYS A 100 -8.98 -29.17 -8.96
CA LYS A 100 -8.75 -27.91 -8.21
C LYS A 100 -9.31 -27.95 -6.78
N ARG A 101 -9.84 -29.10 -6.36
CA ARG A 101 -10.50 -29.25 -5.07
C ARG A 101 -9.47 -29.31 -3.94
N VAL A 102 -9.37 -28.22 -3.18
CA VAL A 102 -8.63 -28.18 -1.92
C VAL A 102 -9.11 -29.30 -1.01
N ARG A 103 -8.18 -30.01 -0.35
CA ARG A 103 -8.51 -31.09 0.60
C ARG A 103 -8.76 -30.49 1.98
N LYS A 104 -9.63 -31.11 2.79
CA LYS A 104 -9.86 -30.68 4.17
C LYS A 104 -8.56 -30.78 4.98
N GLY A 105 -8.32 -29.78 5.83
CA GLY A 105 -7.11 -29.64 6.64
C GLY A 105 -5.94 -29.02 5.87
N SER A 106 -6.19 -28.31 4.77
CA SER A 106 -5.11 -27.65 4.05
C SER A 106 -4.69 -26.35 4.73
N VAL A 107 -3.41 -26.00 4.62
CA VAL A 107 -2.88 -24.70 5.04
C VAL A 107 -2.59 -23.89 3.79
N LEU A 108 -3.09 -22.66 3.71
CA LEU A 108 -2.75 -21.76 2.61
C LEU A 108 -1.33 -21.23 2.86
N THR A 109 -0.44 -21.41 1.90
CA THR A 109 0.89 -20.81 1.94
C THR A 109 0.94 -19.61 1.01
N MET A 110 1.42 -18.48 1.49
CA MET A 110 1.63 -17.28 0.67
C MET A 110 2.99 -16.67 0.98
N THR A 111 3.77 -16.42 -0.07
CA THR A 111 5.06 -15.73 0.03
C THR A 111 4.88 -14.28 -0.39
N LEU A 112 5.12 -13.36 0.55
CA LEU A 112 5.13 -11.92 0.32
C LEU A 112 6.59 -11.50 0.12
N ARG A 113 6.96 -11.14 -1.12
CA ARG A 113 8.33 -10.76 -1.46
C ARG A 113 8.40 -9.77 -2.61
N GLY A 114 9.42 -8.92 -2.58
CA GLY A 114 9.75 -8.02 -3.68
C GLY A 114 8.65 -7.00 -3.98
N GLU A 115 8.49 -6.66 -5.25
CA GLU A 115 7.50 -5.67 -5.68
C GLU A 115 6.09 -6.28 -5.79
N ILE A 116 5.13 -5.62 -5.12
CA ILE A 116 3.72 -5.98 -5.19
C ILE A 116 3.02 -5.02 -6.16
N SER A 117 2.63 -5.54 -7.32
CA SER A 117 1.89 -4.81 -8.35
C SER A 117 0.42 -4.63 -7.96
N ASP A 118 -0.16 -3.47 -8.25
CA ASP A 118 -1.61 -3.23 -8.12
C ASP A 118 -2.40 -3.80 -9.29
N GLN A 119 -1.72 -4.06 -10.42
CA GLN A 119 -2.35 -4.62 -11.59
C GLN A 119 -2.49 -6.13 -11.44
N LEU A 120 -3.65 -6.64 -11.87
CA LEU A 120 -3.88 -8.07 -11.94
C LEU A 120 -2.83 -8.73 -12.82
N LYS A 121 -2.07 -9.60 -12.19
CA LYS A 121 -1.02 -10.37 -12.82
C LYS A 121 -1.63 -11.53 -13.62
N THR A 122 -1.15 -11.75 -14.85
CA THR A 122 -1.61 -12.87 -15.69
C THR A 122 -1.02 -14.19 -15.19
N ARG A 123 -1.55 -15.33 -15.67
CA ARG A 123 -1.08 -16.66 -15.24
C ARG A 123 0.41 -16.93 -15.44
N PHE A 124 1.09 -16.13 -16.28
CA PHE A 124 2.51 -16.27 -16.61
C PHE A 124 3.43 -15.30 -15.84
N SER A 125 2.88 -14.32 -15.12
CA SER A 125 3.71 -13.40 -14.34
C SER A 125 4.17 -14.05 -13.03
N SER A 126 5.40 -13.73 -12.63
CA SER A 126 5.97 -14.15 -11.35
C SER A 126 5.40 -13.32 -10.20
N GLY A 127 4.96 -14.03 -9.14
CA GLY A 127 4.45 -13.43 -7.90
C GLY A 127 2.97 -13.00 -7.96
N LEU A 128 2.42 -12.70 -6.79
CA LEU A 128 1.03 -12.27 -6.65
C LEU A 128 0.91 -10.74 -6.80
N SER A 129 -0.23 -10.28 -7.32
CA SER A 129 -0.63 -8.86 -7.27
C SER A 129 -1.34 -8.55 -5.95
N LEU A 130 -1.43 -7.28 -5.57
CA LEU A 130 -2.15 -6.85 -4.38
C LEU A 130 -3.61 -7.34 -4.37
N PRO A 131 -4.40 -7.20 -5.46
CA PRO A 131 -5.76 -7.72 -5.48
C PRO A 131 -5.83 -9.25 -5.31
N GLN A 132 -4.90 -10.00 -5.89
CA GLN A 132 -4.84 -11.46 -5.71
C GLN A 132 -4.51 -11.84 -4.26
N ILE A 133 -3.57 -11.13 -3.62
CA ILE A 133 -3.23 -11.34 -2.21
C ILE A 133 -4.47 -11.13 -1.35
N CYS A 134 -5.18 -10.02 -1.55
CA CYS A 134 -6.40 -9.68 -0.80
C CYS A 134 -7.51 -10.72 -1.03
N GLU A 135 -7.77 -11.09 -2.29
CA GLU A 135 -8.77 -12.11 -2.64
C GLU A 135 -8.40 -13.49 -2.06
N ASN A 136 -7.12 -13.81 -1.93
CA ASN A 136 -6.66 -15.07 -1.35
C ASN A 136 -6.94 -15.12 0.16
N PHE A 137 -6.76 -14.03 0.89
CA PHE A 137 -7.16 -13.94 2.30
C PHE A 137 -8.67 -14.14 2.46
N GLU A 138 -9.48 -13.50 1.61
CA GLU A 138 -10.94 -13.67 1.65
C GLU A 138 -11.36 -15.11 1.33
N LYS A 139 -10.86 -15.69 0.24
CA LYS A 139 -11.13 -17.10 -0.13
C LYS A 139 -10.75 -18.04 1.01
N ALA A 140 -9.60 -17.83 1.63
CA ALA A 140 -9.13 -18.64 2.74
C ALA A 140 -10.01 -18.49 3.98
N ALA A 141 -10.53 -17.29 4.27
CA ALA A 141 -11.46 -17.07 5.38
C ALA A 141 -12.73 -17.89 5.19
N TYR A 142 -13.30 -17.90 3.98
CA TYR A 142 -14.56 -18.59 3.68
C TYR A 142 -14.43 -20.09 3.40
N ASP A 143 -13.26 -20.59 2.99
CA ASP A 143 -13.11 -22.02 2.65
C ASP A 143 -13.01 -22.89 3.93
N PRO A 144 -14.01 -23.73 4.26
CA PRO A 144 -13.98 -24.58 5.45
C PRO A 144 -12.91 -25.68 5.38
N ARG A 145 -12.27 -25.87 4.22
CA ARG A 145 -11.21 -26.87 4.04
C ARG A 145 -9.84 -26.33 4.44
N ILE A 146 -9.69 -25.01 4.49
CA ILE A 146 -8.49 -24.31 4.95
C ILE A 146 -8.55 -24.17 6.46
N SER A 147 -7.54 -24.69 7.15
CA SER A 147 -7.41 -24.59 8.62
C SER A 147 -6.75 -23.29 9.08
N GLY A 148 -5.89 -22.71 8.23
CA GLY A 148 -5.14 -21.49 8.56
C GLY A 148 -4.21 -21.06 7.41
N ILE A 149 -3.47 -19.98 7.65
CA ILE A 149 -2.52 -19.40 6.70
C ILE A 149 -1.11 -19.44 7.27
N TYR A 150 -0.17 -19.84 6.43
CA TYR A 150 1.27 -19.66 6.63
C TYR A 150 1.77 -18.55 5.71
N LEU A 151 2.22 -17.44 6.30
CA LEU A 151 2.73 -16.26 5.61
C LEU A 151 4.25 -16.23 5.68
N HIS A 152 4.90 -16.45 4.54
CA HIS A 152 6.35 -16.31 4.41
C HIS A 152 6.66 -14.87 3.98
N ILE A 153 7.20 -14.07 4.89
CA ILE A 153 7.45 -12.64 4.69
C ILE A 153 8.95 -12.45 4.41
N GLU A 154 9.25 -11.97 3.20
CA GLU A 154 10.59 -11.58 2.76
C GLU A 154 10.62 -10.06 2.50
N PRO A 155 11.80 -9.46 2.29
CA PRO A 155 11.91 -8.03 2.02
C PRO A 155 10.98 -7.56 0.88
N LEU A 156 10.19 -6.53 1.19
CA LEU A 156 9.16 -5.95 0.33
C LEU A 156 9.61 -4.62 -0.26
N SER A 157 9.45 -4.51 -1.58
CA SER A 157 9.63 -3.26 -2.32
C SER A 157 8.27 -2.67 -2.68
N CYS A 158 7.49 -2.32 -1.65
CA CYS A 158 6.17 -1.70 -1.83
C CYS A 158 6.00 -0.44 -0.98
N GLY A 159 5.01 0.39 -1.36
CA GLY A 159 4.60 1.57 -0.59
C GLY A 159 3.82 1.18 0.67
N TRP A 160 3.79 2.09 1.65
CA TRP A 160 3.13 1.89 2.94
C TRP A 160 1.63 1.61 2.82
N GLY A 161 0.92 2.26 1.89
CA GLY A 161 -0.51 1.98 1.67
C GLY A 161 -0.80 0.53 1.24
N LYS A 162 0.09 -0.09 0.46
CA LYS A 162 -0.06 -1.52 0.09
C LYS A 162 0.19 -2.43 1.28
N ALA A 163 1.18 -2.12 2.11
CA ALA A 163 1.44 -2.86 3.33
C ALA A 163 0.26 -2.75 4.30
N GLU A 164 -0.33 -1.56 4.44
CA GLU A 164 -1.52 -1.35 5.26
C GLU A 164 -2.73 -2.15 4.77
N GLU A 165 -2.97 -2.18 3.47
CA GLU A 165 -4.04 -2.98 2.86
C GLU A 165 -3.87 -4.48 3.16
N ILE A 166 -2.67 -5.02 2.95
CA ILE A 166 -2.37 -6.42 3.26
C ILE A 166 -2.56 -6.69 4.76
N ARG A 167 -2.07 -5.80 5.62
CA ARG A 167 -2.21 -5.92 7.07
C ARG A 167 -3.69 -5.96 7.48
N ARG A 168 -4.52 -5.10 6.90
CA ARG A 168 -5.96 -5.08 7.14
C ARG A 168 -6.59 -6.43 6.81
N HIS A 169 -6.28 -7.00 5.65
CA HIS A 169 -6.78 -8.33 5.26
C HIS A 169 -6.27 -9.47 6.17
N ILE A 170 -5.06 -9.37 6.73
CA ILE A 170 -4.57 -10.32 7.75
C ILE A 170 -5.42 -10.22 9.01
N VAL A 171 -5.70 -9.01 9.49
CA VAL A 171 -6.53 -8.77 10.68
C VAL A 171 -7.97 -9.24 10.45
N ASP A 172 -8.53 -8.99 9.27
CA ASP A 172 -9.88 -9.45 8.93
C ASP A 172 -9.95 -10.97 8.80
N PHE A 173 -8.94 -11.61 8.23
CA PHE A 173 -8.86 -13.07 8.21
C PHE A 173 -8.86 -13.66 9.62
N LYS A 174 -8.20 -13.04 10.60
CA LYS A 174 -8.18 -13.52 11.99
C LYS A 174 -9.58 -13.55 12.62
N LYS A 175 -10.50 -12.67 12.20
CA LYS A 175 -11.90 -12.69 12.65
C LYS A 175 -12.63 -13.99 12.26
N SER A 176 -12.14 -14.73 11.27
CA SER A 176 -12.69 -16.05 10.90
C SER A 176 -12.42 -17.15 11.93
N GLY A 177 -11.57 -16.89 12.93
CA GLY A 177 -11.18 -17.86 13.97
C GLY A 177 -10.12 -18.88 13.53
N LYS A 178 -9.61 -18.77 12.30
CA LYS A 178 -8.51 -19.59 11.78
C LYS A 178 -7.16 -19.02 12.20
N PHE A 179 -6.15 -19.87 12.32
CA PHE A 179 -4.81 -19.43 12.72
C PHE A 179 -4.08 -18.75 11.55
N VAL A 180 -3.23 -17.76 11.89
CA VAL A 180 -2.28 -17.12 10.97
C VAL A 180 -0.91 -17.19 11.60
N VAL A 181 0.01 -17.85 10.91
CA VAL A 181 1.41 -17.98 11.30
C VAL A 181 2.27 -17.20 10.31
N GLY A 182 3.03 -16.24 10.81
CA GLY A 182 4.05 -15.51 10.06
C GLY A 182 5.42 -16.16 10.23
N TYR A 183 6.20 -16.17 9.16
CA TYR A 183 7.61 -16.57 9.17
C TYR A 183 8.44 -15.50 8.48
N MET A 184 9.45 -14.97 9.17
CA MET A 184 10.24 -13.84 8.71
C MET A 184 11.74 -14.10 8.90
N PRO A 185 12.46 -14.59 7.88
CA PRO A 185 13.91 -14.80 7.95
C PRO A 185 14.70 -13.50 7.81
N VAL A 186 14.20 -12.54 7.04
CA VAL A 186 14.82 -11.23 6.87
C VAL A 186 13.71 -10.17 6.80
N GLY A 187 13.85 -9.09 7.56
CA GLY A 187 12.82 -8.04 7.55
C GLY A 187 13.27 -6.73 8.20
N GLY A 188 12.62 -5.64 7.79
CA GLY A 188 12.71 -4.32 8.41
C GLY A 188 11.38 -3.88 9.00
N GLU A 189 11.15 -2.58 9.08
CA GLU A 189 9.97 -1.98 9.71
C GLU A 189 8.67 -2.37 8.98
N LYS A 190 8.70 -2.47 7.64
CA LYS A 190 7.53 -2.83 6.82
C LYS A 190 7.15 -4.30 6.97
N GLU A 191 8.14 -5.18 6.89
CA GLU A 191 7.93 -6.62 7.04
C GLU A 191 7.45 -6.92 8.45
N TYR A 192 8.05 -6.28 9.45
CA TYR A 192 7.60 -6.39 10.83
C TYR A 192 6.18 -5.84 11.02
N TYR A 193 5.84 -4.72 10.37
CA TYR A 193 4.49 -4.15 10.43
C TYR A 193 3.42 -5.16 9.97
N LEU A 194 3.68 -5.92 8.89
CA LEU A 194 2.81 -7.02 8.45
C LEU A 194 2.85 -8.20 9.41
N ALA A 195 4.04 -8.60 9.82
CA ALA A 195 4.27 -9.74 10.70
C ALA A 195 3.58 -9.58 12.06
N SER A 196 3.55 -8.36 12.60
CA SER A 196 2.85 -8.02 13.84
C SER A 196 1.36 -8.34 13.80
N ALA A 197 0.72 -8.30 12.63
CA ALA A 197 -0.69 -8.67 12.53
C ALA A 197 -0.92 -10.17 12.70
N CYS A 198 0.10 -11.02 12.45
CA CYS A 198 0.02 -12.45 12.67
C CYS A 198 -0.12 -12.76 14.17
N ALA A 199 -0.86 -13.82 14.52
CA ALA A 199 -0.99 -14.20 15.93
C ALA A 199 0.31 -14.83 16.47
N GLU A 200 1.00 -15.56 15.59
CA GLU A 200 2.26 -16.22 15.86
C GLU A 200 3.26 -15.78 14.80
N LEU A 201 4.45 -15.37 15.24
CA LEU A 201 5.54 -14.95 14.37
C LEU A 201 6.79 -15.77 14.72
N TYR A 202 7.32 -16.48 13.74
CA TYR A 202 8.54 -17.27 13.87
C TYR A 202 9.65 -16.70 12.98
N ALA A 203 10.89 -16.88 13.43
CA ALA A 203 12.07 -16.54 12.67
C ALA A 203 13.16 -17.58 12.92
N PRO A 204 14.03 -17.89 11.94
CA PRO A 204 15.18 -18.73 12.21
C PRO A 204 16.16 -18.04 13.19
N PRO A 205 16.97 -18.79 13.97
CA PRO A 205 18.01 -18.21 14.81
C PRO A 205 19.02 -17.34 14.03
N SER A 206 19.23 -17.65 12.74
CA SER A 206 20.07 -16.87 11.82
C SER A 206 19.33 -15.74 11.11
N ALA A 207 18.12 -15.37 11.57
CA ALA A 207 17.35 -14.32 10.93
C ALA A 207 18.06 -12.96 11.02
N TYR A 208 17.74 -12.07 10.10
CA TYR A 208 18.22 -10.69 10.13
C TYR A 208 17.03 -9.74 10.15
N VAL A 209 16.66 -9.30 11.35
CA VAL A 209 15.57 -8.34 11.56
C VAL A 209 16.16 -7.08 12.14
N ALA A 210 16.03 -5.98 11.40
CA ALA A 210 16.63 -4.71 11.73
C ALA A 210 15.56 -3.62 11.81
N LEU A 211 15.41 -3.01 12.98
CA LEU A 211 14.48 -1.92 13.22
C LEU A 211 15.29 -0.67 13.60
N TYR A 212 15.44 0.26 12.67
CA TYR A 212 16.19 1.51 12.81
C TYR A 212 15.31 2.75 12.67
N GLY A 213 14.02 2.57 12.37
CA GLY A 213 13.10 3.66 12.11
C GLY A 213 13.07 4.02 10.63
N LEU A 214 12.34 5.11 10.31
CA LEU A 214 12.06 5.47 8.93
C LEU A 214 13.00 6.57 8.46
N THR A 215 13.46 6.45 7.22
CA THR A 215 14.30 7.47 6.58
C THR A 215 13.78 7.78 5.18
N ILE A 216 13.93 9.04 4.77
CA ILE A 216 13.65 9.50 3.41
C ILE A 216 14.94 10.06 2.84
N GLN A 217 15.31 9.60 1.66
CA GLN A 217 16.49 10.05 0.94
C GLN A 217 16.06 10.66 -0.39
N GLN A 218 16.70 11.77 -0.76
CA GLN A 218 16.50 12.42 -2.04
C GLN A 218 17.85 12.73 -2.67
N THR A 219 18.01 12.33 -3.93
CA THR A 219 19.24 12.53 -4.69
C THR A 219 19.20 13.87 -5.43
N PHE A 220 20.31 14.59 -5.44
CA PHE A 220 20.47 15.87 -6.14
C PHE A 220 21.58 15.78 -7.17
N LEU A 221 21.26 16.13 -8.42
CA LEU A 221 22.15 16.01 -9.58
C LEU A 221 22.72 17.34 -10.05
N ARG A 222 22.27 18.47 -9.49
CA ARG A 222 22.71 19.82 -9.91
C ARG A 222 24.24 19.97 -9.98
N GLY A 223 24.96 19.46 -9.00
CA GLY A 223 26.42 19.54 -8.97
C GLY A 223 27.11 18.73 -10.08
N VAL A 224 26.49 17.64 -10.56
CA VAL A 224 26.98 16.86 -11.70
C VAL A 224 26.66 17.59 -13.00
N LEU A 225 25.45 18.11 -13.14
CA LEU A 225 25.01 18.84 -14.34
C LEU A 225 25.85 20.09 -14.60
N GLU A 226 26.20 20.85 -13.55
CA GLU A 226 27.09 22.01 -13.64
C GLU A 226 28.48 21.64 -14.20
N LYS A 227 29.03 20.48 -13.80
CA LYS A 227 30.34 20.02 -14.30
C LYS A 227 30.32 19.64 -15.78
N VAL A 228 29.18 19.18 -16.28
CA VAL A 228 29.00 18.78 -17.69
C VAL A 228 28.51 19.96 -18.55
N GLY A 229 28.34 21.15 -17.96
CA GLY A 229 27.86 22.34 -18.67
C GLY A 229 26.36 22.33 -18.97
N VAL A 230 25.58 21.49 -18.28
CA VAL A 230 24.12 21.41 -18.45
C VAL A 230 23.43 22.29 -17.42
N GLN A 231 22.61 23.24 -17.88
CA GLN A 231 21.82 24.12 -17.02
C GLN A 231 20.32 23.84 -17.21
N PRO A 232 19.67 23.08 -16.30
CA PRO A 232 18.24 22.85 -16.39
C PRO A 232 17.46 24.14 -16.08
N GLU A 233 16.53 24.50 -16.95
CA GLU A 233 15.53 25.55 -16.72
C GLU A 233 14.26 24.91 -16.15
N ILE A 234 13.95 25.21 -14.88
CA ILE A 234 12.81 24.62 -14.17
C ILE A 234 11.80 25.71 -13.89
N GLN A 235 10.63 25.59 -14.52
CA GLN A 235 9.47 26.42 -14.21
C GLN A 235 8.57 25.67 -13.23
N ARG A 236 8.24 26.31 -12.10
CA ARG A 236 7.30 25.76 -11.12
C ARG A 236 6.38 26.84 -10.61
N ILE A 237 5.16 26.43 -10.26
CA ILE A 237 4.17 27.25 -9.57
C ILE A 237 3.83 26.51 -8.28
N GLY A 238 4.01 27.17 -7.14
CA GLY A 238 3.78 26.60 -5.80
C GLY A 238 5.07 26.27 -5.03
N ARG A 239 5.03 26.53 -3.72
CA ARG A 239 6.17 26.37 -2.81
C ARG A 239 6.62 24.91 -2.67
N TYR A 240 5.67 23.98 -2.52
CA TYR A 240 5.92 22.55 -2.32
C TYR A 240 6.10 21.73 -3.60
N LYS A 241 6.01 22.34 -4.80
CA LYS A 241 6.19 21.63 -6.08
C LYS A 241 7.68 21.39 -6.36
N SER A 242 8.22 20.31 -5.80
CA SER A 242 9.66 20.03 -5.74
C SER A 242 10.18 18.99 -6.73
N ALA A 243 9.36 18.51 -7.66
CA ALA A 243 9.78 17.49 -8.64
C ALA A 243 11.03 17.90 -9.45
N GLY A 244 11.21 19.20 -9.71
CA GLY A 244 12.40 19.72 -10.40
C GLY A 244 13.61 20.00 -9.49
N ASP A 245 13.44 20.00 -8.16
CA ASP A 245 14.50 20.40 -7.22
C ASP A 245 15.72 19.47 -7.32
N GLN A 246 15.53 18.19 -7.66
CA GLN A 246 16.63 17.23 -7.85
C GLN A 246 17.63 17.68 -8.92
N LEU A 247 17.17 18.40 -9.95
CA LEU A 247 18.00 18.90 -11.04
C LEU A 247 18.46 20.35 -10.80
N GLY A 248 17.63 21.15 -10.14
CA GLY A 248 17.88 22.59 -9.94
C GLY A 248 18.70 22.92 -8.70
N ARG A 249 18.63 22.10 -7.65
CA ARG A 249 19.25 22.35 -6.34
C ARG A 249 20.29 21.29 -6.01
N LYS A 250 21.21 21.62 -5.09
CA LYS A 250 22.22 20.69 -4.56
C LYS A 250 21.78 20.03 -3.25
N SER A 251 20.68 20.49 -2.65
CA SER A 251 20.17 20.06 -1.36
C SER A 251 18.67 20.29 -1.26
N MET A 252 18.02 19.61 -0.30
CA MET A 252 16.60 19.79 0.00
C MET A 252 16.33 21.21 0.49
N SER A 253 15.26 21.81 -0.02
CA SER A 253 14.72 23.07 0.48
C SER A 253 13.97 22.88 1.80
N ASN A 254 13.78 23.96 2.54
CA ASN A 254 13.13 23.91 3.85
C ASN A 254 11.67 23.46 3.73
N GLU A 255 10.98 23.88 2.67
CA GLU A 255 9.58 23.50 2.40
C GLU A 255 9.46 22.01 2.09
N VAL A 256 10.44 21.45 1.37
CA VAL A 256 10.48 20.01 1.09
C VAL A 256 10.81 19.21 2.35
N LYS A 257 11.74 19.71 3.18
CA LYS A 257 12.05 19.08 4.48
C LYS A 257 10.84 19.06 5.39
N GLU A 258 10.10 20.16 5.48
CA GLU A 258 8.86 20.26 6.25
C GLU A 258 7.83 19.24 5.75
N MET A 259 7.56 19.23 4.44
CA MET A 259 6.58 18.32 3.83
C MET A 259 6.96 16.84 4.01
N LEU A 260 8.21 16.48 3.75
CA LEU A 260 8.69 15.09 3.90
C LEU A 260 8.77 14.68 5.36
N GLY A 261 9.17 15.59 6.26
CA GLY A 261 9.18 15.37 7.71
C GLY A 261 7.78 15.07 8.22
N ALA A 262 6.80 15.92 7.91
CA ALA A 262 5.41 15.71 8.30
C ALA A 262 4.84 14.38 7.77
N LEU A 263 5.19 13.99 6.54
CA LEU A 263 4.80 12.70 5.98
C LEU A 263 5.45 11.53 6.72
N LEU A 264 6.75 11.63 7.01
CA LEU A 264 7.50 10.61 7.73
C LEU A 264 6.98 10.41 9.15
N ASP A 265 6.73 11.50 9.86
CA ASP A 265 6.19 11.52 11.23
C ASP A 265 4.80 10.88 11.27
N ASN A 266 3.97 11.15 10.26
CA ASN A 266 2.65 10.53 10.17
C ASN A 266 2.73 9.01 9.96
N ILE A 267 3.59 8.55 9.04
CA ILE A 267 3.77 7.12 8.78
C ILE A 267 4.38 6.42 10.00
N TYR A 268 5.39 7.03 10.63
CA TYR A 268 6.04 6.46 11.81
C TYR A 268 5.10 6.43 13.02
N GLY A 269 4.32 7.50 13.23
CA GLY A 269 3.28 7.55 14.24
C GLY A 269 2.26 6.43 14.05
N ASN A 270 1.75 6.23 12.83
CA ASN A 270 0.84 5.11 12.54
C ASN A 270 1.48 3.74 12.80
N TRP A 271 2.76 3.58 12.49
CA TRP A 271 3.51 2.35 12.79
C TRP A 271 3.60 2.11 14.30
N LEU A 272 3.98 3.12 15.08
CA LEU A 272 4.05 3.05 16.55
C LEU A 272 2.69 2.69 17.14
N ASP A 273 1.62 3.35 16.70
CA ASP A 273 0.25 3.12 17.18
C ASP A 273 -0.19 1.68 16.94
N THR A 274 0.14 1.16 15.77
CA THR A 274 -0.24 -0.17 15.34
C THR A 274 0.54 -1.25 16.10
N VAL A 275 1.86 -1.09 16.26
CA VAL A 275 2.70 -2.03 17.01
C VAL A 275 2.37 -1.97 18.50
N SER A 276 2.15 -0.77 19.05
CA SER A 276 1.68 -0.54 20.42
C SER A 276 0.38 -1.31 20.71
N SER A 277 -0.62 -1.15 19.83
CA SER A 277 -1.91 -1.85 19.95
C SER A 277 -1.77 -3.37 19.88
N THR A 278 -0.77 -3.87 19.15
CA THR A 278 -0.54 -5.31 18.95
C THR A 278 0.16 -5.93 20.16
N HIS A 279 1.19 -5.26 20.71
CA HIS A 279 1.98 -5.78 21.84
C HIS A 279 1.42 -5.38 23.21
N GLY A 280 0.49 -4.42 23.27
CA GLY A 280 0.00 -3.86 24.53
C GLY A 280 1.05 -3.04 25.28
N LYS A 281 2.09 -2.56 24.58
CA LYS A 281 3.16 -1.71 25.13
C LYS A 281 2.88 -0.24 24.83
N LYS A 282 3.43 0.67 25.62
CA LYS A 282 3.34 2.11 25.36
C LYS A 282 4.16 2.50 24.12
N LYS A 283 3.78 3.59 23.45
CA LYS A 283 4.45 4.06 22.22
C LYS A 283 5.89 4.47 22.52
N GLU A 284 6.12 5.09 23.67
CA GLU A 284 7.42 5.59 24.12
C GLU A 284 8.40 4.42 24.35
N GLU A 285 7.93 3.31 24.91
CA GLU A 285 8.75 2.10 25.12
C GLU A 285 9.15 1.46 23.80
N ILE A 286 8.26 1.49 22.81
CA ILE A 286 8.53 0.98 21.46
C ILE A 286 9.54 1.88 20.75
N GLU A 287 9.38 3.20 20.87
CA GLU A 287 10.29 4.17 20.29
C GLU A 287 11.69 4.05 20.91
N GLU A 288 11.80 3.95 22.24
CA GLU A 288 13.07 3.72 22.93
C GLU A 288 13.73 2.41 22.48
N PHE A 289 12.93 1.35 22.30
CA PHE A 289 13.43 0.08 21.78
C PHE A 289 14.01 0.21 20.36
N VAL A 290 13.30 0.87 19.44
CA VAL A 290 13.77 1.11 18.07
C VAL A 290 15.02 2.00 18.08
N ASN A 291 15.04 3.05 18.88
CA ASN A 291 16.19 3.94 19.04
C ASN A 291 17.43 3.24 19.63
N SER A 292 17.24 2.17 20.41
CA SER A 292 18.34 1.34 20.90
C SER A 292 19.02 0.50 19.79
N GLY A 293 18.45 0.48 18.58
CA GLY A 293 19.05 -0.14 17.40
C GLY A 293 19.15 -1.66 17.49
N VAL A 294 18.04 -2.34 17.79
CA VAL A 294 18.05 -3.80 17.98
C VAL A 294 18.14 -4.54 16.65
N TYR A 295 19.17 -5.38 16.53
CA TYR A 295 19.42 -6.27 15.39
C TYR A 295 19.53 -7.76 15.79
N GLN A 296 19.62 -8.06 17.08
CA GLN A 296 19.73 -9.42 17.59
C GLN A 296 18.34 -10.06 17.73
N VAL A 297 18.14 -11.18 17.04
CA VAL A 297 16.84 -11.87 17.00
C VAL A 297 16.50 -12.48 18.35
N GLU A 298 17.51 -12.86 19.14
CA GLU A 298 17.34 -13.34 20.51
C GLU A 298 16.73 -12.27 21.41
N ARG A 299 17.13 -11.00 21.22
CA ARG A 299 16.56 -9.86 21.95
C ARG A 299 15.11 -9.63 21.54
N LEU A 300 14.79 -9.74 20.25
CA LEU A 300 13.41 -9.66 19.76
C LEU A 300 12.52 -10.74 20.38
N LYS A 301 13.01 -11.99 20.48
CA LYS A 301 12.29 -13.05 21.21
C LYS A 301 12.15 -12.74 22.70
N LYS A 302 13.23 -12.35 23.37
CA LYS A 302 13.24 -12.06 24.81
C LYS A 302 12.25 -10.95 25.19
N GLU A 303 12.13 -9.94 24.34
CA GLU A 303 11.22 -8.81 24.55
C GLU A 303 9.81 -9.03 23.98
N GLY A 304 9.52 -10.21 23.43
CA GLY A 304 8.18 -10.61 22.95
C GLY A 304 7.76 -10.00 21.62
N TRP A 305 8.73 -9.58 20.78
CA TRP A 305 8.48 -9.09 19.43
C TRP A 305 8.26 -10.23 18.42
N ILE A 306 8.86 -11.40 18.70
CA ILE A 306 8.75 -12.65 17.94
C ILE A 306 8.32 -13.74 18.92
N THR A 307 7.47 -14.67 18.47
CA THR A 307 6.95 -15.76 19.32
C THR A 307 8.05 -16.77 19.67
N ASP A 308 8.74 -17.31 18.66
CA ASP A 308 9.84 -18.25 18.88
C ASP A 308 10.85 -18.26 17.72
N LEU A 309 12.04 -18.79 18.00
CA LEU A 309 13.10 -18.97 17.04
C LEU A 309 13.09 -20.41 16.51
N LEU A 310 12.41 -20.62 15.38
CA LEU A 310 12.26 -21.92 14.73
C LEU A 310 12.69 -21.82 13.28
N TYR A 311 13.32 -22.88 12.76
CA TYR A 311 13.56 -23.02 11.33
C TYR A 311 12.27 -23.40 10.59
N ASP A 312 12.21 -23.13 9.28
CA ASP A 312 11.03 -23.38 8.43
C ASP A 312 10.53 -24.84 8.55
N ASP A 313 11.43 -25.83 8.59
CA ASP A 313 11.10 -27.24 8.74
C ASP A 313 10.45 -27.57 10.09
N GLN A 314 10.88 -26.91 11.16
CA GLN A 314 10.31 -27.02 12.49
C GLN A 314 8.91 -26.40 12.55
N VAL A 315 8.72 -25.22 11.94
CA VAL A 315 7.41 -24.57 11.83
C VAL A 315 6.45 -25.44 11.01
N MET A 316 6.91 -26.02 9.90
CA MET A 316 6.13 -26.96 9.10
C MET A 316 5.73 -28.21 9.89
N THR A 317 6.60 -28.70 10.76
CA THR A 317 6.32 -29.85 11.64
C THR A 317 5.27 -29.48 12.69
N MET A 318 5.40 -28.33 13.34
CA MET A 318 4.40 -27.79 14.27
C MET A 318 3.02 -27.62 13.60
N LEU A 319 3.00 -27.10 12.37
CA LEU A 319 1.76 -26.94 11.60
C LEU A 319 1.12 -28.30 11.23
N LYS A 320 1.92 -29.35 10.97
CA LYS A 320 1.38 -30.70 10.76
C LYS A 320 0.68 -31.23 12.01
N GLU A 321 1.30 -31.05 13.18
CA GLU A 321 0.75 -31.47 14.47
C GLU A 321 -0.56 -30.73 14.76
N ARG A 322 -0.56 -29.40 14.58
CA ARG A 322 -1.74 -28.56 14.81
C ARG A 322 -2.93 -28.93 13.93
N VAL A 323 -2.69 -29.38 12.70
CA VAL A 323 -3.74 -29.76 11.75
C VAL A 323 -4.02 -31.27 11.76
N GLY A 324 -3.37 -32.04 12.64
CA GLY A 324 -3.58 -33.49 12.78
C GLY A 324 -3.12 -34.28 11.54
N GLN A 325 -1.99 -33.91 10.94
CA GLN A 325 -1.44 -34.55 9.73
C GLN A 325 -0.09 -35.24 9.97
N ASN A 326 0.14 -35.76 11.17
CA ASN A 326 1.40 -36.37 11.59
C ASN A 326 1.81 -37.57 10.72
N ASP A 327 0.82 -38.34 10.25
CA ASP A 327 1.05 -39.54 9.44
C ASP A 327 1.49 -39.25 8.00
N LYS A 328 1.55 -37.96 7.59
CA LYS A 328 1.90 -37.57 6.22
C LYS A 328 3.33 -37.08 6.09
N LYS A 329 3.98 -37.55 5.02
CA LYS A 329 5.32 -37.10 4.61
C LYS A 329 5.41 -35.57 4.45
N SER A 330 4.38 -34.91 3.93
CA SER A 330 4.33 -33.45 3.76
C SER A 330 2.99 -32.84 4.19
N LEU A 331 3.05 -31.58 4.66
CA LEU A 331 1.86 -30.80 5.00
C LEU A 331 1.08 -30.51 3.71
N ARG A 332 -0.25 -30.61 3.77
CA ARG A 332 -1.11 -30.25 2.64
C ARG A 332 -1.16 -28.72 2.50
N MET A 333 -0.19 -28.17 1.78
CA MET A 333 -0.18 -26.76 1.43
C MET A 333 -0.93 -26.49 0.13
N VAL A 334 -1.59 -25.34 0.07
CA VAL A 334 -2.26 -24.83 -1.14
C VAL A 334 -1.71 -23.45 -1.42
N ASP A 335 -1.44 -23.16 -2.69
CA ASP A 335 -1.10 -21.83 -3.21
C ASP A 335 -2.21 -21.41 -4.18
N TYR A 336 -2.88 -20.29 -3.91
CA TYR A 336 -3.88 -19.72 -4.79
C TYR A 336 -3.17 -18.76 -5.77
N ARG A 337 -2.91 -19.22 -6.99
CA ARG A 337 -2.37 -18.40 -8.09
C ARG A 337 -3.46 -17.75 -8.94
#